data_AF-A0A8C5DFD1-F1
#
_entry.id   AF-A0A8C5DFD1-F1
#
_cell.length_a   1.000
_cell.length_b   1.000
_cell.length_c   1.000
_cell.angle_alpha   90.00
_cell.angle_beta   90.00
_cell.angle_gamma   90.00
#
_symmetry.space_group_name_H-M   'P 1'
#
loop_
_entity.id
_entity.type
_entity.pdbx_description
1 polymer ?
#
loop_
_entity_poly.entity_id
_entity_poly.type
_entity_poly.pdbx_seq_one_letter_code
_entity_poly.pdbx_strand_id
1 'polypeptide(L)'
;MCLESNWVFLESVDASCWSFSLSLEMCLYTCRTFGSGVIQPFNGSSYYIRSNCPFTLTHFTHHRVECDITVQRGENGLLEKVQIIVNKIKTVLQSGDITVEKVSPPYDHTYQHIFPFGIFTRLRSALLPLSVTWHSVAGGIDTLWVELEQDLSTDMTGLYYIFHFKLSLHVLFAFFCTFLKKYFLLLYALKWAVSLFLSFLCVFLQQCRTFFSHTLDCLHAETISYLQLCEWNINSYESSDHIACAFFKEITQQCGNSSFIWNKWRMLTDCAEPTCPGDLIYAEKSDPFVPSCSHQNRRVNTEDLTDSCVCTEGLVLNDHEDGFHCVNVSSCPCVFSGRTYKTGDMRNTKCQSCLCEGGKWHCTRNLCLSKCIIEGPFVTSFDGKEYEVPGRCTYVASQLFMWREVINHTLVFWQSSMYVQVNTNFGLKIQVQVSPEIQLYITPPRENTDNISGLCGNSNTDTTDDFTTSSGMVENSAQAFALSWSVGSCPVNIPVSCINADNEIFADQKCSVLINPSGIFAECHEHIPVDPYLTTCILRTCNCDSNLQHCLCASLSSYAKACVSLGVAVGDWRKTYNCSEYKNNVK
;
A
#
# COMPACT_ATOMS: atom_id res chain seq x y z
N MET A 1 -7.86 -25.93 -38.25
CA MET A 1 -9.20 -25.76 -37.63
C MET A 1 -9.17 -26.46 -36.29
N CYS A 2 -9.11 -25.71 -35.19
CA CYS A 2 -9.32 -26.27 -33.86
C CYS A 2 -10.79 -26.63 -33.73
N LEU A 3 -11.10 -27.86 -33.29
CA LEU A 3 -12.45 -28.28 -32.96
C LEU A 3 -12.74 -27.84 -31.52
N GLU A 4 -13.87 -27.16 -31.28
CA GLU A 4 -14.37 -26.90 -29.93
C GLU A 4 -14.54 -28.25 -29.20
N SER A 5 -13.72 -28.48 -28.18
CA SER A 5 -13.61 -29.79 -27.53
C SER A 5 -14.59 -29.88 -26.37
N ASN A 6 -15.67 -30.63 -26.59
CA ASN A 6 -16.57 -31.10 -25.54
C ASN A 6 -15.82 -31.96 -24.51
N TRP A 7 -16.21 -31.79 -23.25
CA TRP A 7 -15.84 -32.56 -22.06
C TRP A 7 -15.61 -34.06 -22.33
N VAL A 8 -14.47 -34.59 -21.89
CA VAL A 8 -14.15 -36.03 -21.96
C VAL A 8 -14.31 -36.64 -20.55
N PHE A 9 -15.42 -37.34 -20.34
CA PHE A 9 -15.71 -38.17 -19.16
C PHE A 9 -15.06 -39.57 -19.28
N LEU A 10 -14.76 -40.27 -18.15
CA LEU A 10 -14.92 -41.72 -17.89
C LEU A 10 -14.33 -42.17 -16.51
N GLU A 11 -14.85 -43.29 -15.97
CA GLU A 11 -15.03 -43.69 -14.53
C GLU A 11 -13.89 -44.45 -13.77
N SER A 12 -13.88 -44.26 -12.42
CA SER A 12 -13.35 -44.95 -11.18
C SER A 12 -12.23 -46.04 -11.15
N VAL A 13 -11.31 -46.01 -10.14
CA VAL A 13 -11.27 -46.76 -8.83
C VAL A 13 -10.04 -46.36 -7.95
N ASP A 14 -10.28 -46.22 -6.63
CA ASP A 14 -9.47 -46.14 -5.38
C ASP A 14 -7.93 -45.98 -5.31
N ALA A 15 -7.55 -45.11 -4.36
CA ALA A 15 -6.21 -44.71 -3.93
C ALA A 15 -5.56 -45.68 -2.94
N SER A 16 -4.23 -45.81 -2.99
CA SER A 16 -3.42 -46.35 -1.89
C SER A 16 -2.33 -45.34 -1.51
N CYS A 17 -2.56 -44.68 -0.37
CA CYS A 17 -1.57 -43.87 0.34
C CYS A 17 -0.67 -44.82 1.14
N TRP A 18 0.62 -44.91 0.79
CA TRP A 18 1.59 -45.62 1.62
C TRP A 18 2.13 -44.65 2.66
N SER A 19 1.68 -44.85 3.90
CA SER A 19 2.10 -44.12 5.09
C SER A 19 3.46 -44.61 5.58
N PHE A 20 4.34 -43.69 5.98
CA PHE A 20 5.16 -43.84 7.19
C PHE A 20 5.58 -42.46 7.72
N SER A 21 5.31 -42.26 9.03
CA SER A 21 5.83 -41.24 9.95
C SER A 21 5.04 -39.92 10.11
N LEU A 22 4.71 -39.63 11.37
CA LEU A 22 3.93 -38.49 11.87
C LEU A 22 4.61 -37.13 11.62
N SER A 23 4.02 -36.35 10.72
CA SER A 23 3.80 -34.90 10.86
C SER A 23 2.54 -34.56 10.07
N LEU A 24 1.68 -33.70 10.59
CA LEU A 24 0.57 -33.12 9.82
C LEU A 24 1.18 -32.21 8.74
N GLU A 25 1.65 -32.79 7.65
CA GLU A 25 1.93 -32.07 6.40
C GLU A 25 0.61 -31.96 5.64
N MET A 26 0.19 -30.73 5.34
CA MET A 26 -0.90 -30.51 4.38
C MET A 26 -0.43 -31.05 3.02
N CYS A 27 -1.14 -32.01 2.45
CA CYS A 27 -0.86 -32.50 1.11
C CYS A 27 -1.19 -31.40 0.10
N LEU A 28 -0.21 -30.64 -0.37
CA LEU A 28 -0.41 -29.69 -1.47
C LEU A 28 -0.68 -30.46 -2.77
N TYR A 29 -1.95 -30.45 -3.21
CA TYR A 29 -2.34 -30.97 -4.50
C TYR A 29 -1.90 -29.99 -5.59
N THR A 30 -1.09 -30.47 -6.54
CA THR A 30 -0.45 -29.64 -7.55
C THR A 30 -0.68 -30.15 -8.96
N CYS A 31 -1.14 -29.29 -9.86
CA CYS A 31 -1.27 -29.56 -11.30
C CYS A 31 -0.22 -28.76 -12.05
N ARG A 32 0.56 -29.41 -12.91
CA ARG A 32 1.66 -28.78 -13.65
C ARG A 32 1.53 -28.99 -15.14
N THR A 33 2.01 -28.03 -15.91
CA THR A 33 2.40 -28.23 -17.29
C THR A 33 3.76 -27.62 -17.56
N PHE A 34 4.64 -28.38 -18.20
CA PHE A 34 6.02 -27.99 -18.40
C PHE A 34 6.57 -28.56 -19.71
N GLY A 35 7.71 -28.00 -20.14
CA GLY A 35 8.34 -28.35 -21.40
C GLY A 35 7.42 -28.04 -22.59
N SER A 36 7.31 -28.95 -23.56
CA SER A 36 6.57 -28.76 -24.81
C SER A 36 5.13 -29.27 -24.80
N GLY A 37 4.68 -29.88 -23.71
CA GLY A 37 3.34 -30.50 -23.65
C GLY A 37 3.10 -31.52 -22.54
N VAL A 38 4.03 -31.66 -21.60
CA VAL A 38 3.85 -32.58 -20.47
C VAL A 38 2.87 -31.96 -19.48
N ILE A 39 1.94 -32.76 -18.99
CA ILE A 39 0.92 -32.38 -18.01
C ILE A 39 0.95 -33.38 -16.86
N GLN A 40 1.08 -32.86 -15.65
CA GLN A 40 0.88 -33.58 -14.41
C GLN A 40 -0.44 -33.12 -13.79
N PRO A 41 -1.50 -33.94 -13.80
CA PRO A 41 -2.77 -33.57 -13.16
C PRO A 41 -2.64 -33.56 -11.64
N PHE A 42 -3.64 -32.99 -10.94
CA PHE A 42 -3.72 -33.02 -9.47
C PHE A 42 -3.74 -34.44 -8.90
N ASN A 43 -4.26 -35.40 -9.66
CA ASN A 43 -4.27 -36.81 -9.31
C ASN A 43 -4.02 -37.67 -10.56
N GLY A 44 -3.20 -38.71 -10.40
CA GLY A 44 -2.85 -39.70 -11.41
C GLY A 44 -1.57 -39.39 -12.20
N SER A 45 -1.28 -40.23 -13.19
CA SER A 45 0.00 -40.22 -13.91
C SER A 45 0.11 -39.06 -14.90
N SER A 46 1.33 -38.54 -15.07
CA SER A 46 1.65 -37.55 -16.08
C SER A 46 1.43 -38.08 -17.51
N TYR A 47 1.03 -37.20 -18.42
CA TYR A 47 0.79 -37.50 -19.83
C TYR A 47 1.27 -36.35 -20.73
N TYR A 48 1.22 -36.53 -22.05
CA TYR A 48 1.70 -35.55 -23.04
C TYR A 48 0.61 -35.16 -24.03
N ILE A 49 0.44 -33.86 -24.27
CA ILE A 49 -0.44 -33.30 -25.32
C ILE A 49 0.41 -32.54 -26.33
N ARG A 50 0.33 -32.95 -27.61
CA ARG A 50 0.87 -32.18 -28.73
C ARG A 50 -0.23 -31.42 -29.45
N SER A 51 -0.44 -30.16 -29.08
CA SER A 51 -1.45 -29.29 -29.67
C SER A 51 -1.06 -27.82 -29.54
N ASN A 52 -1.29 -27.04 -30.60
CA ASN A 52 -1.24 -25.57 -30.60
C ASN A 52 -2.63 -24.93 -30.42
N CYS A 53 -3.68 -25.75 -30.30
CA CYS A 53 -5.02 -25.29 -29.98
C CYS A 53 -5.14 -25.01 -28.49
N PRO A 54 -5.95 -24.00 -28.09
CA PRO A 54 -6.22 -23.72 -26.68
C PRO A 54 -6.94 -24.91 -26.05
N PHE A 55 -6.54 -25.28 -24.83
CA PHE A 55 -7.21 -26.31 -24.03
C PHE A 55 -7.26 -25.91 -22.56
N THR A 56 -8.29 -26.38 -21.86
CA THR A 56 -8.46 -26.14 -20.43
C THR A 56 -7.51 -27.04 -19.64
N LEU A 57 -6.57 -26.44 -18.91
CA LEU A 57 -5.63 -27.14 -18.04
C LEU A 57 -6.33 -27.62 -16.75
N THR A 58 -7.14 -26.75 -16.15
CA THR A 58 -7.96 -27.09 -15.00
C THR A 58 -9.21 -26.21 -14.99
N HIS A 59 -10.31 -26.79 -14.54
CA HIS A 59 -11.57 -26.12 -14.33
C HIS A 59 -12.22 -26.67 -13.07
N PHE A 60 -12.61 -25.78 -12.17
CA PHE A 60 -13.36 -26.18 -10.98
C PHE A 60 -14.20 -25.07 -10.39
N THR A 61 -15.21 -25.46 -9.64
CA THR A 61 -16.02 -24.54 -8.84
C THR A 61 -15.86 -24.87 -7.36
N HIS A 62 -15.68 -23.85 -6.54
CA HIS A 62 -15.63 -23.97 -5.08
C HIS A 62 -16.40 -22.81 -4.44
N HIS A 63 -17.33 -23.11 -3.53
CA HIS A 63 -18.23 -22.12 -2.91
C HIS A 63 -18.92 -21.16 -3.92
N ARG A 64 -19.35 -21.69 -5.07
CA ARG A 64 -19.98 -20.94 -6.20
C ARG A 64 -19.04 -19.96 -6.93
N VAL A 65 -17.75 -20.01 -6.65
CA VAL A 65 -16.72 -19.29 -7.39
C VAL A 65 -16.07 -20.26 -8.38
N GLU A 66 -16.10 -19.87 -9.65
CA GLU A 66 -15.53 -20.64 -10.76
C GLU A 66 -14.06 -20.25 -10.98
N CYS A 67 -13.23 -21.26 -11.19
CA CYS A 67 -11.86 -21.14 -11.67
C CYS A 67 -11.75 -21.88 -13.01
N ASP A 68 -11.27 -21.17 -14.03
CA ASP A 68 -10.98 -21.74 -15.34
C ASP A 68 -9.59 -21.29 -15.80
N ILE A 69 -8.70 -22.25 -16.07
CA ILE A 69 -7.35 -21.99 -16.55
C ILE A 69 -7.21 -22.67 -17.91
N THR A 70 -7.11 -21.84 -18.95
CA THR A 70 -6.93 -22.27 -20.34
C THR A 70 -5.52 -21.91 -20.81
N VAL A 71 -4.85 -22.86 -21.45
CA VAL A 71 -3.48 -22.69 -21.96
C VAL A 71 -3.43 -22.94 -23.47
N GLN A 72 -2.52 -22.25 -24.16
CA GLN A 72 -2.29 -22.40 -25.58
C GLN A 72 -0.78 -22.36 -25.87
N ARG A 73 -0.29 -23.38 -26.58
CA ARG A 73 1.11 -23.47 -27.00
C ARG A 73 1.33 -22.91 -28.39
N GLY A 74 2.48 -22.28 -28.59
CA GLY A 74 2.95 -21.85 -29.90
C GLY A 74 3.65 -22.96 -30.68
N GLU A 75 4.05 -22.67 -31.91
CA GLU A 75 4.84 -23.59 -32.76
C GLU A 75 6.23 -23.88 -32.19
N ASN A 76 6.72 -23.03 -31.28
CA ASN A 76 7.98 -23.22 -30.57
C ASN A 76 7.86 -24.20 -29.37
N GLY A 77 6.67 -24.75 -29.12
CA GLY A 77 6.40 -25.68 -28.02
C GLY A 77 6.15 -25.00 -26.67
N LEU A 78 6.50 -23.73 -26.50
CA LEU A 78 6.26 -22.98 -25.26
C LEU A 78 4.79 -22.52 -25.17
N LEU A 79 4.33 -22.23 -23.96
CA LEU A 79 3.04 -21.59 -23.74
C LEU A 79 3.10 -20.13 -24.23
N GLU A 80 2.36 -19.83 -25.30
CA GLU A 80 2.28 -18.49 -25.89
C GLU A 80 1.19 -17.64 -25.24
N LYS A 81 0.11 -18.30 -24.79
CA LYS A 81 -1.03 -17.66 -24.15
C LYS A 81 -1.59 -18.50 -23.02
N VAL A 82 -1.80 -17.87 -21.87
CA VAL A 82 -2.48 -18.46 -20.71
C VAL A 82 -3.60 -17.53 -20.29
N GLN A 83 -4.78 -18.07 -20.06
CA GLN A 83 -5.94 -17.35 -19.58
C GLN A 83 -6.38 -17.94 -18.25
N ILE A 84 -6.31 -17.14 -17.19
CA ILE A 84 -6.72 -17.49 -15.84
C ILE A 84 -7.98 -16.69 -15.53
N ILE A 85 -9.08 -17.37 -15.27
CA ILE A 85 -10.34 -16.77 -14.84
C ILE A 85 -10.61 -17.22 -13.42
N VAL A 86 -10.74 -16.27 -12.48
CA VAL A 86 -11.20 -16.53 -11.12
C VAL A 86 -12.31 -15.54 -10.80
N ASN A 87 -13.49 -16.04 -10.47
CA ASN A 87 -14.67 -15.20 -10.20
C ASN A 87 -14.97 -14.18 -11.31
N LYS A 88 -14.92 -14.60 -12.59
CA LYS A 88 -15.11 -13.77 -13.80
C LYS A 88 -14.00 -12.75 -14.09
N ILE A 89 -13.04 -12.56 -13.20
CA ILE A 89 -11.86 -11.71 -13.44
C ILE A 89 -10.90 -12.48 -14.32
N LYS A 90 -10.57 -11.88 -15.47
CA LYS A 90 -9.74 -12.51 -16.49
C LYS A 90 -8.34 -11.91 -16.48
N THR A 91 -7.38 -12.77 -16.19
CA THR A 91 -5.93 -12.52 -16.27
C THR A 91 -5.38 -13.25 -17.49
N VAL A 92 -4.75 -12.52 -18.40
CA VAL A 92 -4.17 -13.07 -19.63
C VAL A 92 -2.66 -12.86 -19.62
N LEU A 93 -1.92 -13.96 -19.76
CA LEU A 93 -0.49 -13.97 -20.00
C LEU A 93 -0.29 -14.15 -21.50
N GLN A 94 0.36 -13.21 -22.18
CA GLN A 94 0.62 -13.31 -23.61
C GLN A 94 1.94 -12.63 -23.96
N SER A 95 2.84 -13.34 -24.65
CA SER A 95 4.11 -12.79 -25.13
C SER A 95 4.97 -12.11 -24.06
N GLY A 96 4.91 -12.59 -22.81
CA GLY A 96 5.64 -12.03 -21.66
C GLY A 96 4.91 -10.89 -20.94
N ASP A 97 3.87 -10.31 -21.55
CA ASP A 97 3.03 -9.31 -20.91
C ASP A 97 1.92 -9.97 -20.09
N ILE A 98 1.72 -9.44 -18.88
CA ILE A 98 0.62 -9.81 -18.00
C ILE A 98 -0.44 -8.72 -18.14
N THR A 99 -1.65 -9.10 -18.52
CA THR A 99 -2.78 -8.17 -18.63
C THR A 99 -3.92 -8.66 -17.75
N VAL A 100 -4.28 -7.85 -16.76
CA VAL A 100 -5.43 -8.10 -15.87
C VAL A 100 -6.49 -7.07 -16.22
N GLU A 101 -7.61 -7.49 -16.81
CA GLU A 101 -8.66 -6.55 -17.24
C GLU A 101 -8.17 -5.33 -18.06
N LYS A 102 -7.03 -5.47 -18.78
CA LYS A 102 -6.28 -4.42 -19.52
C LYS A 102 -5.37 -3.49 -18.69
N VAL A 103 -4.94 -3.93 -17.50
CA VAL A 103 -3.96 -3.24 -16.64
C VAL A 103 -2.72 -4.12 -16.45
N SER A 104 -1.53 -3.51 -16.40
CA SER A 104 -0.23 -4.19 -16.19
C SER A 104 0.13 -4.31 -14.70
N PRO A 105 0.85 -5.38 -14.27
CA PRO A 105 1.28 -5.54 -12.87
C PRO A 105 2.34 -4.53 -12.40
N PRO A 106 2.63 -4.45 -11.08
CA PRO A 106 2.04 -5.22 -9.98
C PRO A 106 0.54 -4.91 -9.80
N TYR A 107 -0.27 -5.95 -9.62
CA TYR A 107 -1.73 -5.83 -9.49
C TYR A 107 -2.16 -6.34 -8.13
N ASP A 108 -2.65 -5.43 -7.31
CA ASP A 108 -3.21 -5.70 -6.00
C ASP A 108 -4.68 -5.23 -6.01
N HIS A 109 -5.60 -6.19 -5.95
CA HIS A 109 -7.04 -5.95 -5.95
C HIS A 109 -7.69 -6.83 -4.89
N THR A 110 -8.92 -6.51 -4.50
CA THR A 110 -9.74 -7.23 -3.51
C THR A 110 -9.83 -8.76 -3.71
N TYR A 111 -9.49 -9.29 -4.88
CA TYR A 111 -9.74 -10.69 -5.26
C TYR A 111 -8.51 -11.48 -5.72
N GLN A 112 -7.46 -10.82 -6.21
CA GLN A 112 -6.26 -11.45 -6.76
C GLN A 112 -5.03 -10.59 -6.46
N HIS A 113 -3.93 -11.24 -6.15
CA HIS A 113 -2.63 -10.63 -5.93
C HIS A 113 -1.61 -11.25 -6.88
N ILE A 114 -0.97 -10.45 -7.74
CA ILE A 114 0.09 -10.91 -8.65
C ILE A 114 1.40 -10.28 -8.25
N PHE A 115 2.38 -11.10 -7.89
CA PHE A 115 3.66 -10.66 -7.35
C PHE A 115 4.82 -11.54 -7.84
N PRO A 116 6.05 -11.00 -7.86
CA PRO A 116 7.25 -11.79 -8.11
C PRO A 116 7.48 -12.80 -6.97
N PHE A 117 7.84 -14.03 -7.33
CA PHE A 117 8.04 -15.15 -6.41
C PHE A 117 9.30 -15.92 -6.82
N GLY A 118 10.45 -15.55 -6.25
CA GLY A 118 11.75 -16.04 -6.73
C GLY A 118 12.00 -15.61 -8.17
N ILE A 119 12.38 -16.56 -9.03
CA ILE A 119 12.48 -16.33 -10.50
C ILE A 119 11.13 -16.40 -11.22
N PHE A 120 10.05 -16.73 -10.49
CA PHE A 120 8.71 -16.95 -11.04
C PHE A 120 7.83 -15.73 -10.82
N THR A 121 6.65 -15.74 -11.46
CA THR A 121 5.54 -14.87 -11.08
C THR A 121 4.43 -15.73 -10.50
N ARG A 122 3.84 -15.28 -9.38
CA ARG A 122 2.76 -15.98 -8.68
C ARG A 122 1.52 -15.11 -8.61
N LEU A 123 0.39 -15.69 -9.00
CA LEU A 123 -0.96 -15.17 -8.76
C LEU A 123 -1.55 -15.94 -7.59
N ARG A 124 -1.92 -15.23 -6.53
CA ARG A 124 -2.67 -15.78 -5.40
C ARG A 124 -4.10 -15.25 -5.40
N SER A 125 -5.06 -16.16 -5.32
CA SER A 125 -6.46 -15.79 -5.20
C SER A 125 -6.82 -15.49 -3.74
N ALA A 126 -7.54 -14.40 -3.50
CA ALA A 126 -8.10 -14.10 -2.18
C ALA A 126 -9.47 -14.76 -1.96
N LEU A 127 -10.10 -15.28 -3.03
CA LEU A 127 -11.43 -15.90 -3.01
C LEU A 127 -11.38 -17.42 -2.99
N LEU A 128 -10.35 -17.99 -3.63
CA LEU A 128 -10.13 -19.43 -3.72
C LEU A 128 -8.78 -19.75 -3.09
N PRO A 129 -8.65 -20.86 -2.34
CA PRO A 129 -7.39 -21.32 -1.78
C PRO A 129 -6.53 -21.95 -2.89
N LEU A 130 -6.06 -21.10 -3.78
CA LEU A 130 -5.47 -21.41 -5.07
C LEU A 130 -4.35 -20.40 -5.33
N SER A 131 -3.20 -20.91 -5.77
CA SER A 131 -2.16 -20.11 -6.40
C SER A 131 -1.81 -20.67 -7.78
N VAL A 132 -1.47 -19.77 -8.71
CA VAL A 132 -0.97 -20.11 -10.04
C VAL A 132 0.40 -19.49 -10.19
N THR A 133 1.42 -20.29 -10.48
CA THR A 133 2.79 -19.83 -10.60
C THR A 133 3.35 -20.23 -11.96
N TRP A 134 4.12 -19.35 -12.60
CA TRP A 134 4.70 -19.61 -13.91
C TRP A 134 6.09 -18.98 -14.06
N HIS A 135 6.87 -19.56 -14.96
CA HIS A 135 8.19 -19.07 -15.34
C HIS A 135 8.17 -18.54 -16.77
N SER A 136 8.58 -17.29 -16.94
CA SER A 136 8.63 -16.63 -18.25
C SER A 136 10.04 -16.70 -18.82
N VAL A 137 10.15 -17.16 -20.06
CA VAL A 137 11.42 -17.25 -20.81
C VAL A 137 11.29 -16.54 -22.15
N ALA A 138 12.41 -16.42 -22.88
CA ALA A 138 12.39 -15.88 -24.23
C ALA A 138 11.48 -16.74 -25.13
N GLY A 139 10.40 -16.15 -25.64
CA GLY A 139 9.46 -16.80 -26.54
C GLY A 139 8.24 -17.47 -25.90
N GLY A 140 8.06 -17.41 -24.57
CA GLY A 140 6.84 -17.89 -23.92
C GLY A 140 7.05 -18.31 -22.46
N ILE A 141 6.19 -19.20 -21.98
CA ILE A 141 6.27 -19.80 -20.64
C ILE A 141 6.67 -21.28 -20.79
N ASP A 142 7.69 -21.72 -20.08
CA ASP A 142 8.24 -23.08 -20.13
C ASP A 142 7.69 -24.01 -19.04
N THR A 143 7.33 -23.46 -17.87
CA THR A 143 6.61 -24.15 -16.80
C THR A 143 5.51 -23.28 -16.19
N LEU A 144 4.38 -23.92 -15.88
CA LEU A 144 3.25 -23.35 -15.17
C LEU A 144 2.65 -24.40 -14.25
N TRP A 145 2.35 -24.03 -13.01
CA TRP A 145 1.66 -24.91 -12.08
C TRP A 145 0.60 -24.20 -11.26
N VAL A 146 -0.31 -25.02 -10.76
CA VAL A 146 -1.48 -24.66 -9.98
C VAL A 146 -1.41 -25.41 -8.67
N GLU A 147 -1.38 -24.67 -7.57
CA GLU A 147 -1.31 -25.17 -6.19
C GLU A 147 -2.63 -24.90 -5.48
N LEU A 148 -3.19 -25.93 -4.82
CA LEU A 148 -4.30 -25.76 -3.90
C LEU A 148 -3.76 -25.60 -2.47
N GLU A 149 -4.15 -24.52 -1.79
CA GLU A 149 -3.74 -24.21 -0.41
C GLU A 149 -4.60 -24.93 0.64
N GLN A 150 -5.39 -25.92 0.22
CA GLN A 150 -6.20 -26.79 1.08
C GLN A 150 -6.32 -28.19 0.48
N ASP A 151 -6.71 -29.16 1.30
CA ASP A 151 -7.05 -30.50 0.82
C ASP A 151 -8.16 -30.44 -0.24
N LEU A 152 -8.13 -31.39 -1.19
CA LEU A 152 -9.21 -31.61 -2.13
C LEU A 152 -10.53 -31.82 -1.35
N SER A 153 -11.37 -30.78 -1.32
CA SER A 153 -12.69 -30.83 -0.68
C SER A 153 -13.71 -31.46 -1.63
N THR A 154 -14.69 -32.20 -1.10
CA THR A 154 -15.84 -32.72 -1.87
C THR A 154 -16.67 -31.61 -2.54
N ASP A 155 -16.53 -30.37 -2.07
CA ASP A 155 -17.22 -29.20 -2.61
C ASP A 155 -16.55 -28.64 -3.87
N MET A 156 -15.36 -29.15 -4.24
CA MET A 156 -14.69 -28.81 -5.48
C MET A 156 -15.20 -29.69 -6.62
N THR A 157 -16.11 -29.18 -7.43
CA THR A 157 -16.61 -29.88 -8.62
C THR A 157 -15.71 -29.57 -9.82
N GLY A 158 -15.23 -30.61 -10.54
CA GLY A 158 -14.39 -30.47 -11.73
C GLY A 158 -12.96 -31.02 -11.61
N LEU A 159 -12.37 -31.00 -10.39
CA LEU A 159 -11.01 -31.52 -10.14
C LEU A 159 -10.93 -33.06 -10.05
N TYR A 160 -12.02 -33.72 -9.70
CA TYR A 160 -12.08 -35.17 -9.44
C TYR A 160 -12.27 -36.05 -10.69
N TYR A 161 -12.44 -35.48 -11.89
CA TYR A 161 -13.00 -36.20 -13.04
C TYR A 161 -12.00 -36.75 -14.05
N ILE A 162 -10.70 -36.75 -13.76
CA ILE A 162 -9.72 -37.27 -14.70
C ILE A 162 -9.03 -38.46 -14.04
N PHE A 163 -9.51 -39.69 -14.29
CA PHE A 163 -8.68 -40.87 -14.59
C PHE A 163 -9.52 -42.12 -14.90
N HIS A 164 -9.45 -42.60 -16.16
CA HIS A 164 -8.92 -43.93 -16.51
C HIS A 164 -8.95 -44.16 -18.03
N PHE A 165 -7.78 -44.23 -18.67
CA PHE A 165 -7.60 -45.03 -19.90
C PHE A 165 -6.57 -46.11 -19.61
N LYS A 166 -7.03 -47.34 -19.36
CA LYS A 166 -6.19 -48.52 -19.51
C LYS A 166 -5.93 -48.64 -21.01
N LEU A 167 -4.77 -48.20 -21.49
CA LEU A 167 -4.34 -48.57 -22.84
C LEU A 167 -4.11 -50.08 -22.83
N SER A 168 -5.14 -50.83 -23.21
CA SER A 168 -5.03 -52.26 -23.45
C SER A 168 -3.89 -52.50 -24.43
N LEU A 169 -3.04 -53.46 -24.07
CA LEU A 169 -1.90 -53.99 -24.83
C LEU A 169 -2.25 -54.45 -26.27
N HIS A 170 -3.51 -54.27 -26.73
CA HIS A 170 -3.99 -54.57 -28.07
C HIS A 170 -3.94 -53.38 -29.06
N VAL A 171 -3.74 -52.13 -28.63
CA VAL A 171 -3.67 -50.97 -29.57
C VAL A 171 -2.24 -50.70 -30.06
N LEU A 172 -1.22 -51.14 -29.30
CA LEU A 172 0.19 -51.05 -29.70
C LEU A 172 0.57 -51.97 -30.88
N PHE A 173 -0.26 -52.96 -31.22
CA PHE A 173 -0.01 -53.82 -32.38
C PHE A 173 -0.64 -53.32 -33.70
N ALA A 174 -1.52 -52.31 -33.65
CA ALA A 174 -2.21 -51.81 -34.84
C ALA A 174 -1.50 -50.64 -35.55
N PHE A 175 -0.60 -49.92 -34.86
CA PHE A 175 0.20 -48.85 -35.47
C PHE A 175 1.55 -49.33 -36.02
N PHE A 176 2.03 -50.50 -35.59
CA PHE A 176 3.30 -51.06 -36.04
C PHE A 176 3.23 -51.80 -37.39
N CYS A 177 2.03 -52.04 -37.95
CA CYS A 177 1.87 -52.87 -39.16
C CYS A 177 1.36 -52.14 -40.43
N THR A 178 1.10 -50.83 -40.37
CA THR A 178 0.62 -50.06 -41.54
C THR A 178 1.58 -48.96 -42.01
N PHE A 179 2.60 -48.60 -41.22
CA PHE A 179 3.56 -47.55 -41.61
C PHE A 179 4.73 -48.07 -42.47
N LEU A 180 5.01 -49.38 -42.48
CA LEU A 180 6.13 -49.96 -43.25
C LEU A 180 5.81 -50.35 -44.71
N LYS A 181 4.57 -50.18 -45.21
CA LYS A 181 4.23 -50.58 -46.59
C LYS A 181 4.19 -49.46 -47.63
N LYS A 182 4.26 -48.18 -47.26
CA LYS A 182 4.12 -47.08 -48.24
C LYS A 182 5.41 -46.32 -48.58
N TYR A 183 6.49 -46.50 -47.82
CA TYR A 183 7.77 -45.79 -48.07
C TYR A 183 8.97 -46.71 -48.30
N PHE A 184 8.76 -48.00 -48.54
CA PHE A 184 9.85 -48.96 -48.78
C PHE A 184 10.52 -48.82 -50.15
N LEU A 185 9.96 -48.03 -51.07
CA LEU A 185 10.52 -47.82 -52.42
C LEU A 185 11.26 -46.49 -52.61
N LEU A 186 11.31 -45.61 -51.60
CA LEU A 186 12.00 -44.32 -51.69
C LEU A 186 13.23 -44.21 -50.79
N LEU A 187 13.66 -45.30 -50.16
CA LEU A 187 14.80 -45.32 -49.23
C LEU A 187 16.15 -45.69 -49.89
N TYR A 188 16.19 -45.92 -51.20
CA TYR A 188 17.44 -46.22 -51.91
C TYR A 188 18.22 -44.99 -52.39
N ALA A 189 17.66 -43.78 -52.30
CA ALA A 189 18.25 -42.59 -52.92
C ALA A 189 19.05 -41.66 -51.98
N LEU A 190 18.98 -41.81 -50.65
CA LEU A 190 19.60 -40.86 -49.72
C LEU A 190 20.29 -41.56 -48.53
N LYS A 191 21.23 -42.46 -48.84
CA LYS A 191 22.01 -43.21 -47.85
C LYS A 191 22.84 -42.31 -46.90
N TRP A 192 23.16 -41.08 -47.32
CA TRP A 192 23.94 -40.12 -46.53
C TRP A 192 23.08 -39.22 -45.63
N ALA A 193 21.82 -38.92 -46.02
CA ALA A 193 20.93 -38.08 -45.20
C ALA A 193 20.29 -38.87 -44.04
N VAL A 194 19.99 -40.16 -44.25
CA VAL A 194 19.41 -41.04 -43.23
C VAL A 194 20.40 -41.34 -42.09
N SER A 195 21.70 -41.42 -42.38
CA SER A 195 22.73 -41.65 -41.36
C SER A 195 22.94 -40.43 -40.45
N LEU A 196 22.82 -39.20 -40.99
CA LEU A 196 22.88 -37.98 -40.18
C LEU A 196 21.61 -37.81 -39.34
N PHE A 197 20.43 -38.06 -39.93
CA PHE A 197 19.14 -37.91 -39.25
C PHE A 197 18.92 -38.95 -38.13
N LEU A 198 19.39 -40.20 -38.30
CA LEU A 198 19.38 -41.19 -37.22
C LEU A 198 20.43 -40.90 -36.13
N SER A 199 21.55 -40.26 -36.46
CA SER A 199 22.57 -39.90 -35.46
C SER A 199 22.11 -38.78 -34.53
N PHE A 200 21.35 -37.78 -35.04
CA PHE A 200 20.79 -36.70 -34.22
C PHE A 200 19.65 -37.16 -33.31
N LEU A 201 18.74 -38.03 -33.78
CA LEU A 201 17.68 -38.61 -32.95
C LEU A 201 18.26 -39.47 -31.81
N CYS A 202 19.41 -40.12 -32.02
CA CYS A 202 20.05 -41.00 -31.05
C CYS A 202 20.68 -40.25 -29.86
N VAL A 203 21.18 -39.02 -30.03
CA VAL A 203 21.84 -38.23 -28.97
C VAL A 203 20.84 -37.77 -27.89
N PHE A 204 19.65 -37.31 -28.27
CA PHE A 204 18.64 -36.87 -27.30
C PHE A 204 17.98 -38.04 -26.55
N LEU A 205 17.79 -39.16 -27.26
CA LEU A 205 17.46 -40.45 -26.64
C LEU A 205 18.53 -40.91 -25.63
N GLN A 206 19.81 -40.61 -25.90
CA GLN A 206 20.91 -40.91 -24.98
C GLN A 206 20.89 -39.99 -23.74
N GLN A 207 20.57 -38.71 -23.89
CA GLN A 207 20.48 -37.77 -22.77
C GLN A 207 19.34 -38.15 -21.81
N CYS A 208 18.13 -38.42 -22.33
CA CYS A 208 17.01 -38.93 -21.53
C CYS A 208 17.40 -40.25 -20.82
N ARG A 209 17.97 -41.23 -21.55
CA ARG A 209 18.38 -42.52 -20.95
C ARG A 209 19.43 -42.36 -19.87
N THR A 210 20.42 -41.50 -20.08
CA THR A 210 21.49 -41.24 -19.12
C THR A 210 20.93 -40.59 -17.86
N PHE A 211 20.10 -39.55 -18.01
CA PHE A 211 19.42 -38.89 -16.90
C PHE A 211 18.57 -39.90 -16.08
N PHE A 212 17.68 -40.65 -16.72
CA PHE A 212 16.79 -41.59 -16.03
C PHE A 212 17.50 -42.82 -15.45
N SER A 213 18.72 -43.14 -15.91
CA SER A 213 19.55 -44.16 -15.24
C SER A 213 19.98 -43.75 -13.83
N HIS A 214 19.95 -42.44 -13.54
CA HIS A 214 20.31 -41.85 -12.25
C HIS A 214 19.11 -41.43 -11.39
N THR A 215 17.87 -41.69 -11.84
CA THR A 215 16.63 -41.41 -11.08
C THR A 215 15.92 -42.68 -10.61
N LEU A 216 16.53 -43.86 -10.81
CA LEU A 216 15.89 -45.14 -10.50
C LEU A 216 15.60 -45.30 -9.00
N ASP A 217 16.46 -44.71 -8.16
CA ASP A 217 16.38 -44.66 -6.71
C ASP A 217 15.20 -43.81 -6.18
N CYS A 218 14.74 -42.82 -6.94
CA CYS A 218 13.55 -42.02 -6.59
C CYS A 218 12.28 -42.50 -7.31
N LEU A 219 12.28 -42.56 -8.64
CA LEU A 219 11.06 -42.77 -9.44
C LEU A 219 10.64 -44.24 -9.58
N HIS A 220 11.52 -45.20 -9.30
CA HIS A 220 11.23 -46.64 -9.36
C HIS A 220 10.46 -47.04 -10.65
N ALA A 221 9.22 -47.54 -10.50
CA ALA A 221 8.38 -48.04 -11.59
C ALA A 221 7.91 -46.94 -12.56
N GLU A 222 7.85 -45.67 -12.12
CA GLU A 222 7.43 -44.54 -12.95
C GLU A 222 8.50 -44.07 -13.94
N THR A 223 9.76 -44.48 -13.72
CA THR A 223 10.91 -44.14 -14.58
C THR A 223 10.63 -44.44 -16.07
N ILE A 224 9.94 -45.54 -16.37
CA ILE A 224 9.62 -45.93 -17.76
C ILE A 224 8.64 -44.94 -18.40
N SER A 225 7.62 -44.51 -17.66
CA SER A 225 6.63 -43.53 -18.11
C SER A 225 7.30 -42.18 -18.37
N TYR A 226 8.14 -41.71 -17.44
CA TYR A 226 8.84 -40.44 -17.59
C TYR A 226 9.91 -40.46 -18.69
N LEU A 227 10.55 -41.61 -18.94
CA LEU A 227 11.45 -41.76 -20.09
C LEU A 227 10.70 -41.56 -21.42
N GLN A 228 9.50 -42.11 -21.55
CA GLN A 228 8.66 -41.90 -22.74
C GLN A 228 8.21 -40.44 -22.87
N LEU A 229 7.82 -39.81 -21.75
CA LEU A 229 7.48 -38.38 -21.74
C LEU A 229 8.66 -37.50 -22.14
N CYS A 230 9.88 -37.85 -21.74
CA CYS A 230 11.11 -37.15 -22.14
C CYS A 230 11.31 -37.19 -23.67
N GLU A 231 11.17 -38.38 -24.26
CA GLU A 231 11.28 -38.56 -25.71
C GLU A 231 10.25 -37.72 -26.47
N TRP A 232 8.99 -37.70 -26.01
CA TRP A 232 7.96 -36.86 -26.64
C TRP A 232 8.15 -35.36 -26.40
N ASN A 233 8.61 -34.98 -25.21
CA ASN A 233 8.87 -33.60 -24.84
C ASN A 233 9.93 -32.95 -25.72
N ILE A 234 11.01 -33.67 -26.01
CA ILE A 234 12.16 -33.17 -26.76
C ILE A 234 11.95 -33.29 -28.28
N ASN A 235 11.18 -34.29 -28.74
CA ASN A 235 10.98 -34.54 -30.16
C ASN A 235 10.39 -33.33 -30.90
N SER A 236 11.10 -32.86 -31.94
CA SER A 236 10.84 -31.63 -32.71
C SER A 236 11.21 -30.31 -32.02
N TYR A 237 11.79 -30.35 -30.82
CA TYR A 237 12.23 -29.19 -30.05
C TYR A 237 13.66 -29.38 -29.52
N GLU A 238 14.48 -30.16 -30.23
CA GLU A 238 15.81 -30.60 -29.83
C GLU A 238 16.79 -29.45 -29.55
N SER A 239 16.58 -28.30 -30.20
CA SER A 239 17.43 -27.11 -30.04
C SER A 239 16.93 -26.13 -28.96
N SER A 240 15.86 -26.46 -28.24
CA SER A 240 15.28 -25.58 -27.22
C SER A 240 15.69 -26.02 -25.81
N ASP A 241 16.70 -25.36 -25.25
CA ASP A 241 17.16 -25.60 -23.88
C ASP A 241 16.03 -25.35 -22.86
N HIS A 242 15.18 -24.34 -23.09
CA HIS A 242 14.03 -24.05 -22.23
C HIS A 242 13.08 -25.26 -22.09
N ILE A 243 12.81 -25.98 -23.18
CA ILE A 243 11.91 -27.14 -23.16
C ILE A 243 12.54 -28.34 -22.46
N ALA A 244 13.81 -28.64 -22.76
CA ALA A 244 14.52 -29.77 -22.18
C ALA A 244 14.78 -29.53 -20.68
N CYS A 245 15.29 -28.35 -20.31
CA CYS A 245 15.66 -28.03 -18.94
C CYS A 245 14.46 -27.87 -18.02
N ALA A 246 13.34 -27.31 -18.49
CA ALA A 246 12.09 -27.31 -17.72
C ALA A 246 11.67 -28.73 -17.36
N PHE A 247 11.72 -29.67 -18.32
CA PHE A 247 11.38 -31.06 -18.07
C PHE A 247 12.32 -31.73 -17.05
N PHE A 248 13.63 -31.66 -17.24
CA PHE A 248 14.57 -32.31 -16.33
C PHE A 248 14.56 -31.70 -14.92
N LYS A 249 14.36 -30.38 -14.80
CA LYS A 249 14.24 -29.69 -13.52
C LYS A 249 13.03 -30.21 -12.73
N GLU A 250 11.86 -30.31 -13.37
CA GLU A 250 10.62 -30.78 -12.73
C GLU A 250 10.78 -32.21 -12.20
N ILE A 251 11.36 -33.10 -12.99
CA ILE A 251 11.64 -34.47 -12.54
C ILE A 251 12.64 -34.50 -11.38
N THR A 252 13.67 -33.67 -11.44
CA THR A 252 14.65 -33.54 -10.35
C THR A 252 14.01 -33.03 -9.06
N GLN A 253 13.06 -32.08 -9.16
CA GLN A 253 12.30 -31.58 -8.03
C GLN A 253 11.43 -32.66 -7.38
N GLN A 254 10.80 -33.53 -8.18
CA GLN A 254 10.02 -34.67 -7.67
C GLN A 254 10.89 -35.66 -6.88
N CYS A 255 12.13 -35.89 -7.29
CA CYS A 255 13.07 -36.74 -6.55
C CYS A 255 13.56 -36.12 -5.23
N GLY A 256 13.39 -34.80 -5.06
CA GLY A 256 13.80 -34.08 -3.86
C GLY A 256 15.30 -33.76 -3.81
N ASN A 257 15.66 -32.81 -2.93
CA ASN A 257 17.02 -32.26 -2.82
C ASN A 257 18.04 -33.19 -2.12
N SER A 258 17.56 -34.24 -1.45
CA SER A 258 18.41 -35.29 -0.89
C SER A 258 18.81 -36.35 -1.92
N SER A 259 18.20 -36.34 -3.11
CA SER A 259 18.47 -37.33 -4.15
C SER A 259 19.84 -37.14 -4.80
N PHE A 260 20.41 -38.23 -5.33
CA PHE A 260 21.67 -38.18 -6.06
C PHE A 260 21.58 -37.32 -7.33
N ILE A 261 20.44 -37.39 -8.01
CA ILE A 261 20.21 -36.64 -9.26
C ILE A 261 20.22 -35.13 -9.04
N TRP A 262 19.78 -34.64 -7.88
CA TRP A 262 19.73 -33.20 -7.55
C TRP A 262 21.06 -32.47 -7.77
N ASN A 263 22.18 -33.09 -7.40
CA ASN A 263 23.49 -32.45 -7.51
C ASN A 263 24.17 -32.67 -8.87
N LYS A 264 23.58 -33.48 -9.76
CA LYS A 264 24.23 -33.89 -11.02
C LYS A 264 23.42 -33.58 -12.26
N TRP A 265 22.12 -33.32 -12.16
CA TRP A 265 21.25 -33.21 -13.33
C TRP A 265 21.76 -32.19 -14.35
N ARG A 266 22.17 -30.98 -13.92
CA ARG A 266 22.68 -29.93 -14.82
C ARG A 266 23.89 -30.38 -15.63
N MET A 267 24.80 -31.13 -15.01
CA MET A 267 25.96 -31.71 -15.68
C MET A 267 25.57 -32.85 -16.64
N LEU A 268 24.50 -33.59 -16.35
CA LEU A 268 24.02 -34.68 -17.20
C LEU A 268 23.17 -34.18 -18.38
N THR A 269 22.53 -33.03 -18.23
CA THR A 269 21.56 -32.49 -19.19
C THR A 269 22.06 -31.24 -19.91
N ASP A 270 23.29 -30.81 -19.65
CA ASP A 270 23.89 -29.57 -20.17
C ASP A 270 23.04 -28.30 -19.89
N CYS A 271 22.20 -28.34 -18.85
CA CYS A 271 21.32 -27.25 -18.48
C CYS A 271 22.05 -26.20 -17.64
N ALA A 272 22.27 -25.03 -18.24
CA ALA A 272 22.91 -23.90 -17.56
C ALA A 272 22.11 -23.43 -16.33
N GLU A 273 22.84 -22.91 -15.34
CA GLU A 273 22.23 -22.22 -14.21
C GLU A 273 21.57 -20.89 -14.67
N PRO A 274 20.37 -20.53 -14.18
CA PRO A 274 19.75 -19.26 -14.51
C PRO A 274 20.63 -18.06 -14.12
N THR A 275 20.64 -17.04 -14.98
CA THR A 275 21.36 -15.80 -14.70
C THR A 275 20.49 -14.83 -13.92
N CYS A 276 20.99 -14.32 -12.79
CA CYS A 276 20.33 -13.30 -12.00
C CYS A 276 20.83 -11.88 -12.36
N PRO A 277 19.99 -10.84 -12.19
CA PRO A 277 20.36 -9.47 -12.50
C PRO A 277 21.25 -8.85 -11.42
N GLY A 278 22.21 -8.01 -11.83
CA GLY A 278 23.09 -7.26 -10.92
C GLY A 278 23.99 -8.16 -10.08
N ASP A 279 24.03 -7.89 -8.77
CA ASP A 279 24.87 -8.60 -7.80
C ASP A 279 24.18 -9.85 -7.21
N LEU A 280 22.95 -10.14 -7.61
CA LEU A 280 22.22 -11.31 -7.15
C LEU A 280 22.81 -12.61 -7.73
N ILE A 281 22.79 -13.65 -6.92
CA ILE A 281 23.20 -15.00 -7.28
C ILE A 281 22.00 -15.94 -7.29
N TYR A 282 22.01 -16.91 -8.20
CA TYR A 282 20.95 -17.92 -8.24
C TYR A 282 21.09 -18.87 -7.05
N ALA A 283 19.96 -19.23 -6.45
CA ALA A 283 19.87 -20.23 -5.39
C ALA A 283 18.66 -21.14 -5.61
N GLU A 284 18.88 -22.45 -5.50
CA GLU A 284 17.82 -23.45 -5.53
C GLU A 284 17.21 -23.63 -4.14
N LYS A 285 15.87 -23.74 -4.04
CA LYS A 285 15.14 -23.84 -2.76
C LYS A 285 15.54 -22.75 -1.74
N SER A 286 15.50 -21.49 -2.15
CA SER A 286 15.70 -20.34 -1.27
C SER A 286 14.39 -19.58 -1.02
N ASP A 287 14.45 -18.58 -0.14
CA ASP A 287 13.31 -17.68 0.08
C ASP A 287 12.97 -16.95 -1.24
N PRO A 288 11.69 -17.00 -1.69
CA PRO A 288 11.22 -16.30 -2.90
C PRO A 288 11.39 -14.78 -2.82
N PHE A 289 11.53 -14.22 -1.63
CA PHE A 289 11.65 -12.79 -1.39
C PHE A 289 13.04 -12.45 -0.84
N VAL A 290 13.83 -11.78 -1.67
CA VAL A 290 15.17 -11.34 -1.28
C VAL A 290 15.09 -10.40 -0.07
N PRO A 291 15.81 -10.68 1.04
CA PRO A 291 15.90 -9.75 2.16
C PRO A 291 16.43 -8.39 1.69
N SER A 292 15.76 -7.31 2.09
CA SER A 292 16.09 -5.95 1.66
C SER A 292 16.42 -5.03 2.83
N CYS A 293 16.98 -3.86 2.54
CA CYS A 293 17.26 -2.83 3.55
C CYS A 293 15.98 -2.39 4.29
N SER A 294 14.84 -2.30 3.60
CA SER A 294 13.53 -2.03 4.24
C SER A 294 12.99 -3.22 5.04
N HIS A 295 13.23 -4.46 4.58
CA HIS A 295 12.64 -5.68 5.13
C HIS A 295 13.71 -6.73 5.47
N GLN A 296 14.50 -6.44 6.50
CA GLN A 296 15.68 -7.25 6.87
C GLN A 296 15.34 -8.61 7.50
N ASN A 297 14.23 -8.71 8.25
CA ASN A 297 13.86 -9.89 9.02
C ASN A 297 12.46 -10.39 8.63
N ARG A 298 12.34 -11.05 7.48
CA ARG A 298 11.16 -11.88 7.19
C ARG A 298 11.32 -13.25 7.84
N ARG A 299 10.21 -13.78 8.38
CA ARG A 299 10.16 -15.19 8.77
C ARG A 299 10.13 -16.01 7.48
N VAL A 300 11.20 -16.74 7.22
CA VAL A 300 11.27 -17.68 6.11
C VAL A 300 10.28 -18.81 6.41
N ASN A 301 9.27 -18.99 5.55
CA ASN A 301 8.42 -20.17 5.60
C ASN A 301 9.13 -21.28 4.80
N THR A 302 9.52 -22.37 5.46
CA THR A 302 10.20 -23.49 4.79
C THR A 302 9.35 -24.17 3.72
N GLU A 303 8.02 -23.99 3.77
CA GLU A 303 7.07 -24.54 2.81
C GLU A 303 7.01 -23.76 1.49
N ASP A 304 7.51 -22.52 1.45
CA ASP A 304 7.45 -21.63 0.27
C ASP A 304 8.78 -21.51 -0.48
N LEU A 305 9.76 -22.37 -0.17
CA LEU A 305 11.09 -22.31 -0.80
C LEU A 305 11.02 -22.64 -2.29
N THR A 306 11.69 -21.81 -3.10
CA THR A 306 11.69 -21.94 -4.56
C THR A 306 13.02 -21.51 -5.16
N ASP A 307 13.19 -21.70 -6.47
CA ASP A 307 14.33 -21.14 -7.19
C ASP A 307 14.24 -19.62 -7.20
N SER A 308 15.27 -18.94 -6.67
CA SER A 308 15.27 -17.48 -6.51
C SER A 308 16.62 -16.86 -6.83
N CYS A 309 16.63 -15.55 -7.00
CA CYS A 309 17.85 -14.75 -7.09
C CYS A 309 18.06 -14.06 -5.74
N VAL A 310 19.12 -14.36 -5.02
CA VAL A 310 19.37 -13.86 -3.66
C VAL A 310 20.72 -13.17 -3.55
N CYS A 311 20.92 -12.35 -2.52
CA CYS A 311 22.25 -11.86 -2.19
C CYS A 311 23.09 -12.98 -1.58
N THR A 312 24.42 -12.89 -1.74
CA THR A 312 25.36 -13.77 -1.02
C THR A 312 25.15 -13.66 0.50
N GLU A 313 25.40 -14.75 1.23
CA GLU A 313 25.23 -14.79 2.69
C GLU A 313 25.85 -13.58 3.39
N GLY A 314 25.06 -12.94 4.27
CA GLY A 314 25.45 -11.75 5.03
C GLY A 314 25.20 -10.40 4.35
N LEU A 315 24.72 -10.39 3.10
CA LEU A 315 24.32 -9.19 2.37
C LEU A 315 22.79 -9.13 2.19
N VAL A 316 22.27 -7.93 1.96
CA VAL A 316 20.86 -7.65 1.68
C VAL A 316 20.71 -6.76 0.46
N LEU A 317 19.58 -6.84 -0.22
CA LEU A 317 19.28 -6.01 -1.39
C LEU A 317 19.04 -4.56 -0.96
N ASN A 318 19.72 -3.61 -1.60
CA ASN A 318 19.44 -2.19 -1.45
C ASN A 318 18.21 -1.81 -2.27
N ASP A 319 17.02 -1.87 -1.67
CA ASP A 319 15.73 -1.53 -2.29
C ASP A 319 15.43 -0.02 -2.32
N HIS A 320 16.43 0.82 -1.99
CA HIS A 320 16.34 2.27 -2.04
C HIS A 320 17.11 2.90 -3.22
N GLU A 321 17.76 2.08 -4.04
CA GLU A 321 18.46 2.49 -5.26
C GLU A 321 17.98 1.65 -6.45
N ASP A 322 18.09 2.21 -7.65
CA ASP A 322 17.78 1.48 -8.88
C ASP A 322 18.81 0.37 -9.12
N GLY A 323 18.35 -0.76 -9.67
CA GLY A 323 19.19 -1.93 -9.94
C GLY A 323 19.13 -2.96 -8.82
N PHE A 324 20.04 -3.94 -8.89
CA PHE A 324 20.08 -5.08 -7.97
C PHE A 324 21.42 -5.14 -7.25
N HIS A 325 21.61 -4.23 -6.29
CA HIS A 325 22.86 -4.09 -5.54
C HIS A 325 22.77 -4.70 -4.14
N CYS A 326 23.70 -5.59 -3.83
CA CYS A 326 23.77 -6.26 -2.53
C CYS A 326 24.75 -5.50 -1.61
N VAL A 327 24.25 -5.05 -0.46
CA VAL A 327 25.02 -4.28 0.52
C VAL A 327 25.03 -4.98 1.88
N ASN A 328 26.00 -4.67 2.72
CA ASN A 328 25.96 -5.13 4.10
C ASN A 328 24.80 -4.47 4.83
N VAL A 329 24.15 -5.19 5.76
CA VAL A 329 23.07 -4.65 6.59
C VAL A 329 23.49 -3.36 7.30
N SER A 330 24.74 -3.27 7.78
CA SER A 330 25.26 -2.05 8.42
C SER A 330 25.38 -0.86 7.47
N SER A 331 25.42 -1.11 6.17
CA SER A 331 25.57 -0.07 5.13
C SER A 331 24.24 0.35 4.52
N CYS A 332 23.12 -0.24 4.95
CA CYS A 332 21.80 0.10 4.44
C CYS A 332 21.48 1.60 4.62
N PRO A 333 21.03 2.29 3.56
CA PRO A 333 20.60 3.68 3.68
C PRO A 333 19.20 3.77 4.29
N CYS A 334 18.87 4.93 4.85
CA CYS A 334 17.54 5.23 5.37
C CYS A 334 16.83 6.21 4.43
N VAL A 335 15.53 6.05 4.25
CA VAL A 335 14.72 6.98 3.45
C VAL A 335 13.80 7.80 4.37
N PHE A 336 13.70 9.10 4.10
CA PHE A 336 12.73 9.98 4.73
C PHE A 336 12.24 11.04 3.74
N SER A 337 10.91 11.11 3.53
CA SER A 337 10.28 12.07 2.62
C SER A 337 10.87 12.07 1.20
N GLY A 338 11.10 10.87 0.66
CA GLY A 338 11.66 10.66 -0.68
C GLY A 338 13.15 10.98 -0.83
N ARG A 339 13.87 11.28 0.26
CA ARG A 339 15.32 11.48 0.27
C ARG A 339 16.02 10.31 0.95
N THR A 340 17.14 9.88 0.37
CA THR A 340 17.99 8.80 0.85
C THR A 340 19.17 9.35 1.66
N TYR A 341 19.42 8.75 2.82
CA TYR A 341 20.47 9.10 3.78
C TYR A 341 21.39 7.90 3.99
N LYS A 342 22.70 8.11 3.97
CA LYS A 342 23.68 7.05 4.22
C LYS A 342 23.73 6.71 5.71
N THR A 343 24.14 5.48 6.04
CA THR A 343 24.41 5.14 7.44
C THR A 343 25.45 6.12 8.03
N GLY A 344 25.17 6.63 9.22
CA GLY A 344 25.93 7.69 9.89
C GLY A 344 25.36 9.10 9.67
N ASP A 345 24.51 9.30 8.67
CA ASP A 345 23.89 10.61 8.42
C ASP A 345 22.89 10.96 9.53
N MET A 346 22.87 12.24 9.91
CA MET A 346 21.92 12.78 10.87
C MET A 346 20.88 13.67 10.19
N ARG A 347 19.61 13.35 10.41
CA ARG A 347 18.47 14.21 10.07
C ARG A 347 18.06 15.01 11.30
N ASN A 348 18.34 16.31 11.26
CA ASN A 348 17.96 17.23 12.34
C ASN A 348 16.70 18.03 11.95
N THR A 349 15.72 18.05 12.84
CA THR A 349 14.60 18.98 12.81
C THR A 349 14.73 19.96 13.99
N LYS A 350 13.81 20.92 14.11
CA LYS A 350 13.76 21.81 15.30
C LYS A 350 13.47 21.06 16.61
N CYS A 351 12.95 19.84 16.51
CA CYS A 351 12.40 19.09 17.64
C CYS A 351 13.05 17.74 17.89
N GLN A 352 13.73 17.18 16.89
CA GLN A 352 14.24 15.82 16.92
C GLN A 352 15.46 15.68 16.04
N SER A 353 16.45 14.94 16.53
CA SER A 353 17.60 14.48 15.74
C SER A 353 17.49 12.98 15.54
N CYS A 354 17.58 12.53 14.30
CA CYS A 354 17.55 11.12 13.94
C CYS A 354 18.84 10.71 13.26
N LEU A 355 19.52 9.69 13.80
CA LEU A 355 20.66 9.04 13.18
C LEU A 355 20.17 7.90 12.28
N CYS A 356 20.66 7.83 11.06
CA CYS A 356 20.48 6.66 10.20
C CYS A 356 21.53 5.60 10.54
N GLU A 357 21.10 4.41 10.93
CA GLU A 357 21.99 3.28 11.20
C GLU A 357 21.37 1.98 10.68
N GLY A 358 22.04 1.34 9.73
CA GLY A 358 21.63 0.03 9.18
C GLY A 358 20.20 0.00 8.65
N GLY A 359 19.80 1.03 7.88
CA GLY A 359 18.46 1.16 7.31
C GLY A 359 17.36 1.59 8.30
N LYS A 360 17.71 1.87 9.57
CA LYS A 360 16.76 2.26 10.62
C LYS A 360 17.05 3.66 11.15
N TRP A 361 15.97 4.35 11.53
CA TRP A 361 16.05 5.67 12.16
C TRP A 361 16.13 5.54 13.68
N HIS A 362 17.26 5.94 14.26
CA HIS A 362 17.46 6.06 15.69
C HIS A 362 17.31 7.53 16.10
N CYS A 363 16.12 7.88 16.59
CA CYS A 363 15.78 9.26 16.90
C CYS A 363 15.83 9.59 18.39
N THR A 364 16.25 10.82 18.70
CA THR A 364 16.06 11.42 20.03
C THR A 364 14.58 11.57 20.36
N ARG A 365 14.26 11.80 21.63
CA ARG A 365 12.90 12.19 22.04
C ARG A 365 12.49 13.47 21.30
N ASN A 366 11.23 13.52 20.88
CA ASN A 366 10.66 14.66 20.16
C ASN A 366 10.35 15.79 21.16
N LEU A 367 11.21 16.80 21.21
CA LEU A 367 11.10 17.96 22.10
C LEU A 367 10.83 19.20 21.24
N CYS A 368 9.64 19.31 20.66
CA CYS A 368 9.19 20.57 20.09
C CYS A 368 8.85 21.53 21.22
N LEU A 369 9.46 22.73 21.21
CA LEU A 369 8.94 23.84 22.01
C LEU A 369 7.66 24.33 21.35
N SER A 370 6.54 23.81 21.82
CA SER A 370 5.19 24.16 21.45
C SER A 370 4.92 25.65 21.66
N LYS A 371 4.33 26.33 20.68
CA LYS A 371 3.99 27.75 20.74
C LYS A 371 2.50 27.87 20.49
N CYS A 372 1.78 28.45 21.44
CA CYS A 372 0.37 28.79 21.24
C CYS A 372 0.27 30.04 20.36
N ILE A 373 -0.61 29.97 19.37
CA ILE A 373 -0.81 31.02 18.36
C ILE A 373 -2.27 31.46 18.43
N ILE A 374 -2.51 32.78 18.49
CA ILE A 374 -3.85 33.35 18.47
C ILE A 374 -3.90 34.41 17.37
N GLU A 375 -4.73 34.14 16.35
CA GLU A 375 -4.91 34.94 15.14
C GLU A 375 -6.40 35.23 14.93
N GLY A 376 -6.84 36.44 15.28
CA GLY A 376 -8.27 36.77 15.24
C GLY A 376 -9.07 35.88 16.21
N PRO A 377 -10.09 35.13 15.75
CA PRO A 377 -10.85 34.19 16.58
C PRO A 377 -10.21 32.79 16.65
N PHE A 378 -9.15 32.51 15.89
CA PHE A 378 -8.53 31.19 15.80
C PHE A 378 -7.41 31.02 16.83
N VAL A 379 -7.36 29.85 17.45
CA VAL A 379 -6.33 29.46 18.42
C VAL A 379 -5.70 28.14 17.99
N THR A 380 -4.37 28.08 18.02
CA THR A 380 -3.58 26.84 17.99
C THR A 380 -3.01 26.64 19.39
N SER A 381 -3.36 25.54 20.06
CA SER A 381 -2.87 25.18 21.39
C SER A 381 -1.36 24.90 21.39
N PHE A 382 -0.77 24.70 22.57
CA PHE A 382 0.61 24.22 22.67
C PHE A 382 0.78 22.87 21.96
N ASP A 383 -0.15 21.93 22.14
CA ASP A 383 0.00 20.58 21.60
C ASP A 383 -0.42 20.46 20.12
N GLY A 384 -0.89 21.57 19.53
CA GLY A 384 -1.17 21.72 18.09
C GLY A 384 -2.64 21.60 17.71
N LYS A 385 -3.55 21.67 18.67
CA LYS A 385 -5.01 21.64 18.42
C LYS A 385 -5.50 23.01 17.95
N GLU A 386 -6.18 23.02 16.80
CA GLU A 386 -6.72 24.24 16.19
C GLU A 386 -8.24 24.33 16.40
N TYR A 387 -8.73 25.50 16.80
CA TYR A 387 -10.16 25.74 16.99
C TYR A 387 -10.51 27.24 16.96
N GLU A 388 -11.80 27.53 16.81
CA GLU A 388 -12.34 28.90 16.83
C GLU A 388 -12.99 29.22 18.19
N VAL A 389 -12.71 30.40 18.72
CA VAL A 389 -13.27 30.89 19.99
C VAL A 389 -14.64 31.54 19.73
N PRO A 390 -15.71 31.17 20.47
CA PRO A 390 -17.04 31.69 20.26
C PRO A 390 -17.17 33.14 20.74
N GLY A 391 -17.80 34.01 19.95
CA GLY A 391 -18.16 35.37 20.38
C GLY A 391 -16.98 36.31 20.69
N ARG A 392 -17.29 37.52 21.18
CA ARG A 392 -16.29 38.55 21.52
C ARG A 392 -16.29 38.81 23.01
N CYS A 393 -15.63 37.92 23.76
CA CYS A 393 -15.45 38.02 25.20
C CYS A 393 -13.97 38.12 25.56
N THR A 394 -13.69 38.43 26.82
CA THR A 394 -12.33 38.34 27.35
C THR A 394 -12.10 36.90 27.78
N TYR A 395 -10.98 36.31 27.36
CA TYR A 395 -10.65 34.92 27.66
C TYR A 395 -9.28 34.80 28.31
N VAL A 396 -9.09 33.76 29.11
CA VAL A 396 -7.79 33.38 29.66
C VAL A 396 -7.01 32.60 28.61
N ALA A 397 -6.05 33.26 27.94
CA ALA A 397 -5.21 32.61 26.93
C ALA A 397 -4.33 31.50 27.55
N SER A 398 -3.64 31.82 28.64
CA SER A 398 -2.82 30.87 29.41
C SER A 398 -2.69 31.36 30.85
N GLN A 399 -2.82 30.44 31.79
CA GLN A 399 -2.69 30.60 33.23
C GLN A 399 -1.64 29.61 33.73
N LEU A 400 -0.78 30.08 34.63
CA LEU A 400 0.26 29.30 35.29
C LEU A 400 0.05 29.40 36.80
N PHE A 401 -0.10 28.27 37.49
CA PHE A 401 -0.11 28.25 38.96
C PHE A 401 1.33 28.07 39.48
N MET A 402 1.88 29.11 40.10
CA MET A 402 3.15 29.02 40.84
C MET A 402 2.90 29.14 42.35
N TRP A 403 3.38 28.15 43.11
CA TRP A 403 3.42 28.20 44.57
C TRP A 403 4.60 29.08 45.01
N ARG A 404 4.31 30.36 45.33
CA ARG A 404 5.19 31.44 45.86
C ARG A 404 5.54 32.57 44.88
N GLU A 405 5.50 33.77 45.47
CA GLU A 405 5.79 35.10 44.93
C GLU A 405 7.03 35.18 44.03
N VAL A 406 6.91 35.85 42.88
CA VAL A 406 7.69 37.03 42.42
C VAL A 406 7.39 37.27 40.93
N ILE A 407 6.41 38.12 40.59
CA ILE A 407 6.37 38.81 39.28
C ILE A 407 7.02 40.19 39.49
N ASN A 408 8.34 40.25 39.71
CA ASN A 408 9.00 41.55 39.87
C ASN A 408 9.89 41.94 38.68
N HIS A 409 10.14 41.02 37.74
CA HIS A 409 10.98 41.31 36.56
C HIS A 409 10.39 40.72 35.29
N THR A 410 9.55 41.52 34.62
CA THR A 410 9.08 41.28 33.26
C THR A 410 9.78 42.26 32.31
N LEU A 411 10.52 41.74 31.34
CA LEU A 411 11.18 42.57 30.33
C LEU A 411 10.23 42.73 29.14
N VAL A 412 9.78 43.96 28.89
CA VAL A 412 8.96 44.32 27.72
C VAL A 412 9.80 45.20 26.82
N PHE A 413 9.96 44.82 25.55
CA PHE A 413 10.72 45.61 24.58
C PHE A 413 10.17 45.43 23.16
N TRP A 414 10.38 46.43 22.31
CA TRP A 414 10.12 46.31 20.88
C TRP A 414 11.28 45.54 20.23
N GLN A 415 10.98 44.39 19.63
CA GLN A 415 11.96 43.64 18.84
C GLN A 415 12.14 44.28 17.46
N SER A 416 11.06 44.84 16.91
CA SER A 416 11.05 45.63 15.66
C SER A 416 9.85 46.58 15.66
N SER A 417 9.63 47.35 14.59
CA SER A 417 8.44 48.20 14.44
C SER A 417 7.11 47.43 14.42
N MET A 418 7.15 46.11 14.21
CA MET A 418 5.96 45.26 14.07
C MET A 418 5.78 44.27 15.23
N TYR A 419 6.79 44.09 16.09
CA TYR A 419 6.78 43.07 17.14
C TYR A 419 7.19 43.63 18.51
N VAL A 420 6.35 43.38 19.50
CA VAL A 420 6.65 43.56 20.93
C VAL A 420 6.97 42.21 21.54
N GLN A 421 8.00 42.15 22.37
CA GLN A 421 8.41 40.95 23.08
C GLN A 421 8.30 41.17 24.58
N VAL A 422 7.74 40.19 25.27
CA VAL A 422 7.63 40.10 26.73
C VAL A 422 8.36 38.84 27.17
N ASN A 423 9.46 39.02 27.89
CA ASN A 423 10.22 37.92 28.47
C ASN A 423 10.02 37.94 29.98
N THR A 424 9.62 36.81 30.53
CA THR A 424 9.54 36.59 31.98
C THR A 424 10.76 35.83 32.48
N ASN A 425 11.12 36.03 33.74
CA ASN A 425 12.21 35.31 34.41
C ASN A 425 11.92 33.81 34.60
N PHE A 426 10.66 33.42 34.70
CA PHE A 426 10.22 32.02 34.82
C PHE A 426 10.10 31.30 33.46
N GLY A 427 10.55 31.94 32.37
CA GLY A 427 10.71 31.27 31.07
C GLY A 427 9.53 31.37 30.11
N LEU A 428 8.38 31.90 30.53
CA LEU A 428 7.28 32.24 29.63
C LEU A 428 7.70 33.40 28.74
N LYS A 429 7.47 33.27 27.44
CA LYS A 429 7.72 34.34 26.46
C LYS A 429 6.44 34.64 25.70
N ILE A 430 6.14 35.93 25.55
CA ILE A 430 5.03 36.40 24.74
C ILE A 430 5.60 37.30 23.65
N GLN A 431 5.16 37.07 22.42
CA GLN A 431 5.45 37.91 21.28
C GLN A 431 4.11 38.45 20.76
N VAL A 432 4.03 39.75 20.52
CA VAL A 432 2.82 40.41 19.99
C VAL A 432 3.20 41.04 18.68
N GLN A 433 2.65 40.53 17.58
CA GLN A 433 2.68 41.24 16.32
C GLN A 433 1.61 42.33 16.37
N VAL A 434 1.95 43.57 16.01
CA VAL A 434 1.01 44.70 16.04
C VAL A 434 0.57 45.18 14.66
N SER A 435 1.24 44.72 13.59
CA SER A 435 0.98 45.10 12.20
C SER A 435 1.36 43.93 11.26
N PRO A 436 0.61 43.66 10.16
CA PRO A 436 -0.60 44.36 9.71
C PRO A 436 -1.84 44.09 10.59
N GLU A 437 -1.83 42.99 11.34
CA GLU A 437 -2.87 42.62 12.29
C GLU A 437 -2.26 42.22 13.63
N ILE A 438 -3.08 42.24 14.69
CA ILE A 438 -2.64 41.81 16.01
C ILE A 438 -2.64 40.28 16.06
N GLN A 439 -1.46 39.70 16.29
CA GLN A 439 -1.30 38.27 16.51
C GLN A 439 -0.53 38.02 17.81
N LEU A 440 -0.97 37.03 18.58
CA LEU A 440 -0.38 36.69 19.85
C LEU A 440 0.30 35.32 19.78
N TYR A 441 1.47 35.27 20.38
CA TYR A 441 2.41 34.17 20.27
C TYR A 441 2.96 33.85 21.66
N ILE A 442 2.57 32.73 22.25
CA ILE A 442 2.93 32.37 23.63
C ILE A 442 3.83 31.13 23.61
N THR A 443 4.97 31.19 24.29
CA THR A 443 5.88 30.05 24.47
C THR A 443 5.94 29.68 25.96
N PRO A 444 5.64 28.43 26.32
CA PRO A 444 5.58 27.98 27.70
C PRO A 444 6.99 27.82 28.31
N PRO A 445 7.11 27.91 29.66
CA PRO A 445 8.32 27.54 30.38
C PRO A 445 8.78 26.10 30.13
N ARG A 446 10.09 25.82 30.23
CA ARG A 446 10.66 24.47 30.02
C ARG A 446 10.57 23.52 31.21
N GLU A 447 10.55 24.05 32.43
CA GLU A 447 10.69 23.25 33.67
C GLU A 447 9.39 23.17 34.49
N ASN A 448 8.33 23.88 34.09
CA ASN A 448 7.07 24.02 34.83
C ASN A 448 5.82 23.82 33.93
N THR A 449 5.83 22.85 33.02
CA THR A 449 4.69 22.59 32.11
C THR A 449 3.47 22.00 32.81
N ASP A 450 3.65 21.29 33.92
CA ASP A 450 2.61 20.51 34.61
C ASP A 450 1.51 21.36 35.29
N ASN A 451 1.51 22.68 35.08
CA ASN A 451 0.59 23.61 35.73
C ASN A 451 0.13 24.75 34.81
N ILE A 452 0.19 24.52 33.50
CA ILE A 452 -0.32 25.43 32.46
C ILE A 452 -1.76 25.02 32.13
N SER A 453 -2.65 25.99 32.05
CA SER A 453 -4.04 25.79 31.64
C SER A 453 -4.56 27.02 30.92
N GLY A 454 -5.66 26.91 30.18
CA GLY A 454 -6.28 28.02 29.47
C GLY A 454 -6.68 27.62 28.06
N LEU A 455 -6.97 28.61 27.21
CA LEU A 455 -7.22 28.37 25.79
C LEU A 455 -6.02 27.68 25.10
N CYS A 456 -4.80 28.00 25.48
CA CYS A 456 -3.61 27.39 24.89
C CYS A 456 -3.40 25.91 25.27
N GLY A 457 -4.29 25.28 26.05
CA GLY A 457 -4.13 23.89 26.49
C GLY A 457 -3.16 23.73 27.66
N ASN A 458 -2.72 22.50 27.91
CA ASN A 458 -1.88 22.13 29.06
C ASN A 458 -0.42 21.80 28.69
N SER A 459 -0.05 21.78 27.41
CA SER A 459 1.33 21.61 26.93
C SER A 459 1.97 20.26 27.30
N ASN A 460 1.18 19.19 27.37
CA ASN A 460 1.64 17.85 27.76
C ASN A 460 1.96 16.93 26.58
N THR A 461 1.96 17.44 25.34
CA THR A 461 2.12 16.72 24.06
C THR A 461 0.95 15.83 23.63
N ASP A 462 -0.21 15.95 24.27
CA ASP A 462 -1.46 15.26 23.93
C ASP A 462 -2.52 16.28 23.52
N THR A 463 -3.11 16.12 22.32
CA THR A 463 -4.18 17.03 21.84
C THR A 463 -5.57 16.60 22.29
N THR A 464 -5.70 15.39 22.86
CA THR A 464 -7.00 14.82 23.22
C THR A 464 -7.60 15.45 24.46
N ASP A 465 -6.78 15.99 25.36
CA ASP A 465 -7.18 16.64 26.61
C ASP A 465 -6.99 18.18 26.60
N ASP A 466 -6.54 18.76 25.49
CA ASP A 466 -6.41 20.22 25.31
C ASP A 466 -7.72 21.01 25.57
N PHE A 467 -8.87 20.36 25.44
CA PHE A 467 -10.18 20.92 25.79
C PHE A 467 -10.55 20.73 27.27
N THR A 468 -9.55 20.77 28.14
CA THR A 468 -9.77 20.79 29.60
C THR A 468 -10.30 22.16 30.01
N THR A 469 -11.52 22.16 30.53
CA THR A 469 -12.21 23.36 31.04
C THR A 469 -11.54 23.94 32.28
N SER A 470 -11.93 25.15 32.66
CA SER A 470 -11.46 25.80 33.90
C SER A 470 -11.82 25.05 35.18
N SER A 471 -12.75 24.10 35.14
CA SER A 471 -13.10 23.19 36.25
C SER A 471 -12.33 21.87 36.24
N GLY A 472 -11.45 21.65 35.25
CA GLY A 472 -10.64 20.44 35.11
C GLY A 472 -11.33 19.28 34.37
N MET A 473 -12.47 19.52 33.71
CA MET A 473 -13.18 18.50 32.92
C MET A 473 -12.83 18.62 31.43
N VAL A 474 -12.63 17.50 30.73
CA VAL A 474 -12.38 17.48 29.29
C VAL A 474 -13.69 17.55 28.51
N GLU A 475 -13.79 18.52 27.60
CA GLU A 475 -14.94 18.71 26.70
C GLU A 475 -14.63 18.25 25.27
N ASN A 476 -15.68 17.92 24.52
CA ASN A 476 -15.57 17.58 23.09
C ASN A 476 -15.84 18.77 22.15
N SER A 477 -16.48 19.82 22.67
CA SER A 477 -16.87 21.01 21.91
C SER A 477 -15.96 22.19 22.24
N ALA A 478 -15.35 22.77 21.21
CA ALA A 478 -14.54 23.99 21.33
C ALA A 478 -15.33 25.14 21.97
N GLN A 479 -16.64 25.23 21.70
CA GLN A 479 -17.50 26.27 22.25
C GLN A 479 -17.67 26.13 23.77
N ALA A 480 -18.02 24.93 24.25
CA ALA A 480 -18.19 24.69 25.69
C ALA A 480 -16.87 24.89 26.44
N PHE A 481 -15.79 24.37 25.88
CA PHE A 481 -14.43 24.56 26.38
C PHE A 481 -14.04 26.04 26.49
N ALA A 482 -14.14 26.81 25.40
CA ALA A 482 -13.69 28.20 25.38
C ALA A 482 -14.52 29.09 26.32
N LEU A 483 -15.83 28.84 26.43
CA LEU A 483 -16.70 29.58 27.36
C LEU A 483 -16.34 29.35 28.82
N SER A 484 -15.85 28.16 29.18
CA SER A 484 -15.36 27.88 30.54
C SER A 484 -14.17 28.77 30.93
N TRP A 485 -13.39 29.24 29.94
CA TRP A 485 -12.24 30.13 30.11
C TRP A 485 -12.56 31.61 29.91
N SER A 486 -13.84 31.98 29.82
CA SER A 486 -14.27 33.37 29.73
C SER A 486 -14.09 34.11 31.07
N VAL A 487 -13.68 35.37 30.99
CA VAL A 487 -13.53 36.27 32.14
C VAL A 487 -14.81 37.08 32.28
N GLY A 488 -15.61 36.78 33.30
CA GLY A 488 -16.90 37.41 33.55
C GLY A 488 -18.06 36.77 32.77
N SER A 489 -19.21 37.44 32.74
CA SER A 489 -20.37 36.94 31.98
C SER A 489 -20.14 37.13 30.48
N CYS A 490 -20.07 36.02 29.74
CA CYS A 490 -19.97 35.99 28.29
C CYS A 490 -21.33 35.55 27.70
N PRO A 491 -22.28 36.48 27.48
CA PRO A 491 -23.57 36.14 26.92
C PRO A 491 -23.40 35.82 25.42
N VAL A 492 -23.32 34.53 25.10
CA VAL A 492 -23.36 34.04 23.71
C VAL A 492 -24.74 34.25 23.10
N ASN A 493 -25.78 34.32 23.93
CA ASN A 493 -27.14 34.63 23.52
C ASN A 493 -27.47 36.08 23.89
N ILE A 494 -27.54 36.96 22.91
CA ILE A 494 -28.18 38.26 23.09
C ILE A 494 -29.66 37.98 23.35
N PRO A 495 -30.27 38.52 24.42
CA PRO A 495 -31.70 38.36 24.65
C PRO A 495 -32.49 38.74 23.40
N VAL A 496 -33.43 37.89 22.98
CA VAL A 496 -34.24 38.11 21.77
C VAL A 496 -35.18 39.32 21.93
N SER A 497 -35.51 39.67 23.18
CA SER A 497 -36.28 40.85 23.54
C SER A 497 -35.35 41.98 24.03
N CYS A 498 -35.72 43.22 23.75
CA CYS A 498 -35.03 44.41 24.25
C CYS A 498 -35.35 44.71 25.72
N ILE A 499 -34.44 45.39 26.43
CA ILE A 499 -34.61 45.74 27.85
C ILE A 499 -35.84 46.63 28.07
N ASN A 500 -36.08 47.57 27.15
CA ASN A 500 -37.23 48.45 27.15
C ASN A 500 -37.52 48.97 25.73
N ALA A 501 -38.72 49.55 25.54
CA ALA A 501 -39.17 50.05 24.25
C ALA A 501 -38.36 51.26 23.74
N ASP A 502 -37.84 52.11 24.63
CA ASP A 502 -37.05 53.29 24.23
C ASP A 502 -35.70 52.88 23.61
N ASN A 503 -35.05 51.88 24.20
CA ASN A 503 -33.83 51.26 23.72
C ASN A 503 -34.07 50.54 22.38
N GLU A 504 -35.22 49.88 22.23
CA GLU A 504 -35.64 49.24 20.98
C GLU A 504 -35.81 50.26 19.85
N ILE A 505 -36.53 51.37 20.10
CA ILE A 505 -36.72 52.47 19.15
C ILE A 505 -35.38 53.12 18.78
N PHE A 506 -34.52 53.37 19.77
CA PHE A 506 -33.19 53.92 19.51
C PHE A 506 -32.34 52.98 18.65
N ALA A 507 -32.33 51.69 18.97
CA ALA A 507 -31.57 50.68 18.25
C ALA A 507 -32.06 50.53 16.81
N ASP A 508 -33.37 50.43 16.59
CA ASP A 508 -33.97 50.32 15.26
C ASP A 508 -33.60 51.53 14.38
N GLN A 509 -33.81 52.74 14.88
CA GLN A 509 -33.49 53.97 14.15
C GLN A 509 -32.01 54.09 13.81
N LYS A 510 -31.13 53.79 14.77
CA LYS A 510 -29.68 54.02 14.61
C LYS A 510 -28.96 52.89 13.88
N CYS A 511 -29.46 51.66 13.94
CA CYS A 511 -28.90 50.54 13.20
C CYS A 511 -29.38 50.50 11.73
N SER A 512 -30.50 51.15 11.39
CA SER A 512 -31.02 51.26 10.01
C SER A 512 -30.01 51.86 9.01
N VAL A 513 -28.98 52.57 9.48
CA VAL A 513 -27.90 53.10 8.64
C VAL A 513 -27.13 52.01 7.90
N LEU A 514 -27.13 50.77 8.42
CA LEU A 514 -26.48 49.63 7.78
C LEU A 514 -27.14 49.22 6.47
N ILE A 515 -28.46 49.44 6.31
CA ILE A 515 -29.23 49.06 5.11
C ILE A 515 -29.51 50.23 4.16
N ASN A 516 -28.98 51.43 4.44
CA ASN A 516 -29.23 52.59 3.59
C ASN A 516 -28.49 52.43 2.23
N PRO A 517 -29.21 52.34 1.09
CA PRO A 517 -28.62 52.06 -0.22
C PRO A 517 -27.79 53.23 -0.77
N SER A 518 -27.90 54.41 -0.17
CA SER A 518 -27.07 55.58 -0.49
C SER A 518 -26.21 56.02 0.69
N GLY A 519 -26.08 55.16 1.72
CA GLY A 519 -25.32 55.43 2.93
C GLY A 519 -23.83 55.09 2.81
N ILE A 520 -23.06 55.39 3.86
CA ILE A 520 -21.61 55.15 3.89
C ILE A 520 -21.20 53.67 3.84
N PHE A 521 -22.17 52.77 4.05
CA PHE A 521 -22.02 51.33 4.01
C PHE A 521 -22.55 50.69 2.72
N ALA A 522 -23.10 51.48 1.79
CA ALA A 522 -23.81 50.99 0.60
C ALA A 522 -22.95 50.13 -0.32
N GLU A 523 -21.70 50.55 -0.57
CA GLU A 523 -20.76 49.76 -1.39
C GLU A 523 -20.51 48.36 -0.82
N CYS A 524 -20.72 48.17 0.48
CA CYS A 524 -20.53 46.88 1.14
C CYS A 524 -21.67 45.88 0.92
N HIS A 525 -22.85 46.35 0.52
CA HIS A 525 -24.08 45.53 0.45
C HIS A 525 -23.95 44.40 -0.58
N GLU A 526 -23.17 44.61 -1.64
CA GLU A 526 -22.90 43.57 -2.65
C GLU A 526 -21.90 42.50 -2.17
N HIS A 527 -21.13 42.79 -1.11
CA HIS A 527 -20.06 41.92 -0.63
C HIS A 527 -20.41 41.15 0.64
N ILE A 528 -21.26 41.74 1.51
CA ILE A 528 -21.62 41.16 2.80
C ILE A 528 -23.13 41.28 3.01
N PRO A 529 -23.83 40.17 3.34
CA PRO A 529 -25.24 40.24 3.67
C PRO A 529 -25.46 41.09 4.93
N VAL A 530 -26.30 42.12 4.83
CA VAL A 530 -26.49 43.13 5.88
C VAL A 530 -27.36 42.61 7.03
N ASP A 531 -28.36 41.78 6.72
CA ASP A 531 -29.39 41.30 7.66
C ASP A 531 -28.85 40.77 9.00
N PRO A 532 -27.86 39.84 9.05
CA PRO A 532 -27.35 39.34 10.33
C PRO A 532 -26.66 40.44 11.17
N TYR A 533 -26.04 41.42 10.53
CA TYR A 533 -25.39 42.55 11.21
C TYR A 533 -26.42 43.57 11.69
N LEU A 534 -27.49 43.80 10.93
CA LEU A 534 -28.61 44.64 11.33
C LEU A 534 -29.30 44.05 12.57
N THR A 535 -29.68 42.77 12.53
CA THR A 535 -30.31 42.07 13.67
C THR A 535 -29.41 42.12 14.90
N THR A 536 -28.12 41.84 14.75
CA THR A 536 -27.16 41.89 15.86
C THR A 536 -27.00 43.31 16.41
N CYS A 537 -26.97 44.32 15.53
CA CYS A 537 -26.87 45.73 15.94
C CYS A 537 -28.07 46.14 16.79
N ILE A 538 -29.29 45.79 16.35
CA ILE A 538 -30.52 46.11 17.07
C ILE A 538 -30.51 45.45 18.44
N LEU A 539 -30.29 44.13 18.49
CA LEU A 539 -30.33 43.36 19.73
C LEU A 539 -29.23 43.77 20.72
N ARG A 540 -28.01 44.06 20.26
CA ARG A 540 -26.91 44.51 21.14
C ARG A 540 -27.11 45.92 21.65
N THR A 541 -27.63 46.82 20.81
CA THR A 541 -27.85 48.21 21.20
C THR A 541 -29.03 48.29 22.17
N CYS A 542 -30.11 47.54 21.93
CA CYS A 542 -31.29 47.64 22.77
C CYS A 542 -31.14 46.91 24.12
N ASN A 543 -30.26 45.91 24.20
CA ASN A 543 -29.88 45.24 25.44
C ASN A 543 -28.66 45.87 26.14
N CYS A 544 -28.31 47.11 25.80
CA CYS A 544 -27.20 47.79 26.45
C CYS A 544 -27.66 48.39 27.79
N ASP A 545 -27.05 47.94 28.89
CA ASP A 545 -27.30 48.46 30.26
C ASP A 545 -26.70 49.85 30.51
N SER A 546 -25.85 50.33 29.60
CA SER A 546 -25.10 51.58 29.75
C SER A 546 -25.17 52.43 28.47
N ASN A 547 -24.14 53.23 28.17
CA ASN A 547 -24.15 54.21 27.08
C ASN A 547 -24.54 53.57 25.71
N LEU A 548 -25.79 53.79 25.30
CA LEU A 548 -26.37 53.26 24.05
C LEU A 548 -25.54 53.62 22.82
N GLN A 549 -24.98 54.84 22.80
CA GLN A 549 -24.12 55.29 21.70
C GLN A 549 -22.85 54.44 21.61
N HIS A 550 -22.28 54.02 22.73
CA HIS A 550 -21.09 53.14 22.73
C HIS A 550 -21.41 51.74 22.18
N CYS A 551 -22.52 51.13 22.62
CA CYS A 551 -22.97 49.83 22.11
C CYS A 551 -23.34 49.86 20.62
N LEU A 552 -23.96 50.95 20.16
CA LEU A 552 -24.20 51.21 18.75
C LEU A 552 -22.89 51.27 17.97
N CYS A 553 -21.92 52.07 18.42
CA CYS A 553 -20.64 52.24 17.74
C CYS A 553 -19.83 50.94 17.66
N ALA A 554 -19.85 50.12 18.71
CA ALA A 554 -19.24 48.79 18.69
C ALA A 554 -19.93 47.88 17.65
N SER A 555 -21.26 47.95 17.54
CA SER A 555 -22.02 47.17 16.56
C SER A 555 -21.74 47.61 15.12
N LEU A 556 -21.79 48.92 14.83
CA LEU A 556 -21.44 49.48 13.51
C LEU A 556 -19.99 49.17 13.11
N SER A 557 -19.06 49.19 14.07
CA SER A 557 -17.66 48.85 13.82
C SER A 557 -17.46 47.42 13.31
N SER A 558 -18.37 46.50 13.68
CA SER A 558 -18.27 45.11 13.29
C SER A 558 -18.55 44.92 11.79
N TYR A 559 -19.58 45.59 11.28
CA TYR A 559 -19.88 45.59 9.85
C TYR A 559 -18.82 46.36 9.05
N ALA A 560 -18.39 47.53 9.55
CA ALA A 560 -17.32 48.31 8.94
C ALA A 560 -16.01 47.49 8.82
N LYS A 561 -15.62 46.76 9.88
CA LYS A 561 -14.42 45.93 9.88
C LYS A 561 -14.52 44.77 8.91
N ALA A 562 -15.66 44.07 8.89
CA ALA A 562 -15.90 42.98 7.93
C ALA A 562 -15.80 43.47 6.49
N CYS A 563 -16.35 44.66 6.22
CA CYS A 563 -16.27 45.30 4.91
C CYS A 563 -14.84 45.61 4.48
N VAL A 564 -14.08 46.26 5.37
CA VAL A 564 -12.68 46.63 5.10
C VAL A 564 -11.78 45.40 4.95
N SER A 565 -12.08 44.29 5.65
CA SER A 565 -11.32 43.02 5.46
C SER A 565 -11.48 42.41 4.06
N LEU A 566 -12.50 42.81 3.30
CA LEU A 566 -12.69 42.44 1.89
C LEU A 566 -12.09 43.47 0.92
N GLY A 567 -11.36 44.48 1.43
CA GLY A 567 -10.76 45.54 0.62
C GLY A 567 -11.74 46.63 0.16
N VAL A 568 -12.99 46.62 0.64
CA VAL A 568 -14.00 47.62 0.30
C VAL A 568 -13.78 48.87 1.15
N ALA A 569 -13.67 50.03 0.51
CA ALA A 569 -13.43 51.28 1.20
C ALA A 569 -14.70 51.78 1.90
N VAL A 570 -14.74 51.69 3.22
CA VAL A 570 -15.79 52.34 4.02
C VAL A 570 -15.31 53.74 4.41
N GLY A 571 -16.08 54.78 4.08
CA GLY A 571 -15.75 56.16 4.45
C GLY A 571 -15.68 56.37 5.97
N ASP A 572 -15.47 57.63 6.41
CA ASP A 572 -15.41 57.98 7.83
C ASP A 572 -16.78 57.91 8.54
N TRP A 573 -17.26 56.68 8.74
CA TRP A 573 -18.50 56.35 9.44
C TRP A 573 -18.43 56.74 10.92
N ARG A 574 -17.22 56.79 11.50
CA ARG A 574 -17.02 57.16 12.90
C ARG A 574 -17.37 58.62 13.14
N LYS A 575 -16.93 59.52 12.27
CA LYS A 575 -17.32 60.93 12.33
C LYS A 575 -18.80 61.12 11.99
N THR A 576 -19.29 60.42 10.98
CA THR A 576 -20.68 60.55 10.47
C THR A 576 -21.72 60.17 11.53
N TYR A 577 -21.46 59.15 12.35
CA TYR A 577 -22.42 58.63 13.33
C TYR A 577 -22.03 58.91 14.79
N ASN A 578 -21.15 59.88 15.04
CA ASN A 578 -20.69 60.26 16.39
C ASN A 578 -20.09 59.09 17.19
N CYS A 579 -19.23 58.32 16.53
CA CYS A 579 -18.46 57.19 17.07
C CYS A 579 -16.95 57.51 17.18
N SER A 580 -16.62 58.75 17.56
CA SER A 580 -15.26 59.15 17.90
C SER A 580 -14.80 58.43 19.18
N GLU A 581 -13.57 57.92 19.16
CA GLU A 581 -12.95 57.38 20.37
C GLU A 581 -12.85 58.50 21.41
N TYR A 582 -13.51 58.33 22.56
CA TYR A 582 -13.08 59.02 23.77
C TYR A 582 -11.67 58.53 24.04
N LYS A 583 -10.66 59.33 23.66
CA LYS A 583 -9.31 59.19 24.20
C LYS A 583 -9.45 59.27 25.71
N ASN A 584 -9.31 58.15 26.41
CA ASN A 584 -9.08 58.16 27.84
C ASN A 584 -7.83 59.01 28.06
N ASN A 585 -8.03 60.23 28.55
CA ASN A 585 -6.97 61.04 29.13
C ASN A 585 -6.49 60.28 30.36
N VAL A 586 -5.48 59.43 30.19
CA VAL A 586 -4.69 58.91 31.30
C VAL A 586 -3.88 60.09 31.82
N LYS A 587 -4.23 60.55 33.02
CA LYS A 587 -3.41 61.43 33.84
C LYS A 587 -2.32 60.62 34.52
#